data_AF-A0A846U0D2-F1
#
_entry.id   AF-A0A846U0D2-F1
#
_cell.length_a   1.000
_cell.length_b   1.000
_cell.length_c   1.000
_cell.angle_alpha   90.00
_cell.angle_beta   90.00
_cell.angle_gamma   90.00
#
_symmetry.space_group_name_H-M   'P 1'
#
loop_
_entity.id
_entity.type
_entity.pdbx_description
1 polymer ?
#
loop_
_entity_poly.entity_id
_entity_poly.type
_entity_poly.pdbx_seq_one_letter_code
_entity_poly.pdbx_strand_id
1 'polypeptide(L)'
;MFEYFPGNYVWNLSVVATLNSGGQIDEVDRACRPLRDVATTNEDVGTEDFLKAWTGLVDQLVTQAEEQETAGRTTSADRTYFRALDYLIHAERMQSNSSTERLATYRRCLELAENSFRLAHPNVSRVEVPFRDTTLPAYFSKAP
;
A
#
# COMPACT_ATOMS: atom_id res chain seq x y z
N MET A 1 -11.02 18.40 -6.40
CA MET A 1 -10.07 17.29 -6.11
C MET A 1 -9.30 17.03 -7.39
N PHE A 2 -8.04 16.55 -7.33
CA PHE A 2 -7.40 16.03 -8.55
C PHE A 2 -8.14 14.76 -8.97
N GLU A 3 -8.58 14.70 -10.24
CA GLU A 3 -9.36 13.59 -10.76
C GLU A 3 -8.59 12.88 -11.87
N TYR A 4 -7.97 11.74 -11.53
CA TYR A 4 -7.33 10.86 -12.51
C TYR A 4 -8.37 10.06 -13.32
N PHE A 5 -9.46 9.66 -12.65
CA PHE A 5 -10.61 8.96 -13.23
C PHE A 5 -11.84 9.88 -13.20
N PRO A 6 -12.20 10.55 -14.32
CA PRO A 6 -13.33 11.47 -14.34
C PRO A 6 -14.62 10.78 -13.86
N GLY A 7 -15.28 11.37 -12.85
CA GLY A 7 -16.55 10.86 -12.33
C GLY A 7 -16.45 9.62 -11.44
N ASN A 8 -15.24 9.16 -11.07
CA ASN A 8 -15.04 8.04 -10.13
C ASN A 8 -14.37 8.52 -8.84
N TYR A 9 -15.18 8.92 -7.85
CA TYR A 9 -14.67 9.55 -6.62
C TYR A 9 -13.82 8.58 -5.79
N VAL A 10 -14.27 7.33 -5.66
CA VAL A 10 -13.63 6.31 -4.81
C VAL A 10 -12.20 6.04 -5.29
N TRP A 11 -11.99 5.93 -6.60
CA TRP A 11 -10.67 5.66 -7.16
C TRP A 11 -9.77 6.88 -7.09
N ASN A 12 -10.32 8.08 -7.30
CA ASN A 12 -9.59 9.32 -7.15
C ASN A 12 -9.12 9.55 -5.71
N LEU A 13 -9.91 9.15 -4.71
CA LEU A 13 -9.50 9.24 -3.30
C LEU A 13 -8.22 8.43 -3.06
N SER A 14 -8.14 7.20 -3.57
CA SER A 14 -6.93 6.37 -3.43
C SER A 14 -5.74 6.92 -4.20
N VAL A 15 -5.93 7.38 -5.43
CA VAL A 15 -4.86 8.01 -6.22
C VAL A 15 -4.30 9.25 -5.52
N VAL A 16 -5.18 10.14 -5.06
CA VAL A 16 -4.77 11.37 -4.36
C VAL A 16 -4.07 11.02 -3.05
N ALA A 17 -4.59 10.06 -2.29
CA ALA A 17 -4.01 9.72 -1.01
C ALA A 17 -2.63 9.05 -1.16
N THR A 18 -2.43 8.19 -2.16
CA THR A 18 -1.11 7.66 -2.53
C THR A 18 -0.12 8.78 -2.89
N LEU A 19 -0.52 9.70 -3.77
CA LEU A 19 0.36 10.80 -4.19
C LEU A 19 0.76 11.73 -3.03
N ASN A 20 -0.11 11.88 -2.02
CA ASN A 20 0.17 12.69 -0.83
C ASN A 20 0.94 11.93 0.26
N SER A 21 1.14 10.61 0.11
CA SER A 21 1.77 9.74 1.12
C SER A 21 3.15 9.20 0.70
N GLY A 22 3.71 9.69 -0.41
CA GLY A 22 5.05 9.34 -0.89
C GLY A 22 5.07 8.66 -2.27
N GLY A 23 3.91 8.51 -2.90
CA GLY A 23 3.81 7.92 -4.24
C GLY A 23 4.51 8.72 -5.33
N GLN A 24 5.05 7.98 -6.30
CA GLN A 24 5.70 8.53 -7.49
C GLN A 24 4.70 8.63 -8.64
N ILE A 25 4.58 9.82 -9.23
CA ILE A 25 3.53 10.12 -10.22
C ILE A 25 3.54 9.17 -11.43
N ASP A 26 4.72 8.77 -11.92
CA ASP A 26 4.85 7.84 -13.06
C ASP A 26 4.42 6.41 -12.71
N GLU A 27 4.74 5.94 -11.51
CA GLU A 27 4.33 4.61 -11.04
C GLU A 27 2.82 4.56 -10.84
N VAL A 28 2.24 5.60 -10.22
CA VAL A 28 0.80 5.75 -10.04
C VAL A 28 0.08 5.81 -11.39
N ASP A 29 0.60 6.60 -12.34
CA ASP A 29 0.04 6.63 -13.71
C ASP A 29 0.10 5.25 -14.37
N ARG A 30 1.22 4.52 -14.24
CA ARG A 30 1.37 3.18 -14.83
C ARG A 30 0.37 2.17 -14.28
N ALA A 31 0.08 2.21 -12.98
CA ALA A 31 -0.95 1.36 -12.37
C ALA A 31 -2.37 1.78 -12.79
N CYS A 32 -2.63 3.08 -12.95
CA CYS A 32 -3.96 3.60 -13.21
C CYS A 32 -4.34 3.63 -14.70
N ARG A 33 -3.38 3.79 -15.60
CA ARG A 33 -3.60 3.93 -17.04
C ARG A 33 -4.39 2.77 -17.65
N PRO A 34 -4.12 1.49 -17.34
CA PRO A 34 -4.91 0.36 -17.85
C PRO A 34 -6.36 0.35 -17.34
N LEU A 35 -6.62 1.00 -16.22
CA LEU A 35 -7.93 1.05 -15.58
C LEU A 35 -8.84 2.15 -16.14
N ARG A 36 -8.33 3.03 -17.00
CA ARG A 36 -9.09 4.17 -17.53
C ARG A 36 -10.34 3.74 -18.31
N ASP A 37 -10.24 2.66 -19.07
CA ASP A 37 -11.37 2.14 -19.84
C ASP A 37 -12.40 1.47 -18.92
N VAL A 38 -11.93 0.76 -17.89
CA VAL A 38 -12.77 0.09 -16.87
C VAL A 38 -13.49 1.09 -15.97
N ALA A 39 -12.87 2.24 -15.68
CA ALA A 39 -13.45 3.29 -14.85
C ALA A 39 -14.74 3.89 -15.43
N THR A 40 -15.03 3.65 -16.72
CA THR A 40 -16.23 4.19 -17.39
C THR A 40 -17.47 3.33 -17.24
N THR A 41 -17.35 2.07 -16.79
CA THR A 41 -18.44 1.08 -16.86
C THR A 41 -19.18 0.77 -15.55
N ASN A 42 -18.75 1.30 -14.39
CA ASN A 42 -19.45 1.47 -13.08
C ASN A 42 -18.42 1.46 -11.92
N GLU A 43 -18.56 2.33 -10.92
CA GLU A 43 -17.59 2.54 -9.82
C GLU A 43 -17.33 1.27 -8.97
N ASP A 44 -18.36 0.46 -8.72
CA ASP A 44 -18.27 -0.76 -7.89
C ASP A 44 -17.69 -1.98 -8.64
N VAL A 45 -17.72 -1.96 -9.97
CA VAL A 45 -17.41 -3.16 -10.78
C VAL A 45 -15.90 -3.37 -10.98
N GLY A 46 -15.06 -2.36 -10.73
CA GLY A 46 -13.63 -2.44 -11.01
C GLY A 46 -12.70 -2.39 -9.78
N THR A 47 -13.20 -2.55 -8.55
CA THR A 47 -12.32 -2.54 -7.36
C THR A 47 -11.35 -3.72 -7.35
N GLU A 48 -11.75 -4.88 -7.89
CA GLU A 48 -10.87 -6.04 -8.05
C GLU A 48 -9.79 -5.78 -9.11
N ASP A 49 -10.16 -5.18 -10.25
CA ASP A 49 -9.20 -4.77 -11.28
C ASP A 49 -8.22 -3.73 -10.74
N PHE A 50 -8.70 -2.79 -9.94
CA PHE A 50 -7.87 -1.81 -9.25
C PHE A 50 -6.87 -2.52 -8.33
N LEU A 51 -7.33 -3.42 -7.45
CA LEU A 51 -6.44 -4.15 -6.56
C LEU A 51 -5.41 -4.95 -7.35
N LYS A 52 -5.81 -5.63 -8.42
CA LYS A 52 -4.92 -6.44 -9.26
C LYS A 52 -3.84 -5.60 -9.93
N ALA A 53 -4.21 -4.46 -10.52
CA ALA A 53 -3.26 -3.57 -11.20
C ALA A 53 -2.23 -3.00 -10.21
N TRP A 54 -2.69 -2.57 -9.04
CA TRP A 54 -1.81 -2.04 -8.00
C TRP A 54 -0.94 -3.12 -7.35
N THR A 55 -1.47 -4.33 -7.16
CA THR A 55 -0.71 -5.48 -6.66
C THR A 55 0.44 -5.82 -7.61
N GLY A 56 0.22 -5.81 -8.93
CA GLY A 56 1.29 -6.05 -9.90
C GLY A 56 2.43 -5.02 -9.84
N LEU A 57 2.11 -3.74 -9.59
CA LEU A 57 3.13 -2.71 -9.35
C LEU A 57 3.88 -2.95 -8.03
N VAL A 58 3.16 -3.32 -6.97
CA VAL A 58 3.73 -3.65 -5.67
C VAL A 58 4.69 -4.83 -5.77
N ASP A 59 4.36 -5.88 -6.53
CA ASP A 59 5.24 -7.02 -6.77
C ASP A 59 6.58 -6.58 -7.37
N GLN A 60 6.55 -5.68 -8.37
CA GLN A 60 7.78 -5.13 -8.96
C GLN A 60 8.62 -4.35 -7.96
N LEU A 61 7.98 -3.57 -7.09
CA LEU A 61 8.68 -2.81 -6.04
C LEU A 61 9.29 -3.72 -4.98
N VAL A 62 8.60 -4.80 -4.60
CA VAL A 62 9.13 -5.80 -3.66
C VAL A 62 10.40 -6.44 -4.22
N THR A 63 10.38 -6.89 -5.48
CA THR A 63 11.60 -7.44 -6.12
C THR A 63 12.74 -6.42 -6.13
N GLN A 64 12.47 -5.15 -6.45
CA GLN A 64 13.48 -4.10 -6.39
C GLN A 64 14.02 -3.87 -4.97
N ALA A 65 13.16 -3.90 -3.96
CA ALA A 65 13.56 -3.73 -2.56
C ALA A 65 14.44 -4.88 -2.09
N GLU A 66 14.11 -6.13 -2.47
CA GLU A 66 14.91 -7.33 -2.18
C GLU A 66 16.30 -7.27 -2.84
N GLU A 67 16.38 -6.82 -4.09
CA GLU A 67 17.65 -6.60 -4.80
C GLU A 67 18.50 -5.51 -4.12
N GLN A 68 17.86 -4.42 -3.68
CA GLN A 68 18.53 -3.34 -2.95
C GLN A 68 19.05 -3.83 -1.60
N GLU A 69 18.24 -4.59 -0.86
CA GLU A 69 18.62 -5.19 0.42
C GLU A 69 19.79 -6.16 0.27
N THR A 70 19.73 -7.06 -0.72
CA THR A 70 20.80 -8.02 -1.02
C THR A 70 22.12 -7.32 -1.37
N ALA A 71 22.04 -6.16 -2.01
CA ALA A 71 23.20 -5.32 -2.31
C ALA A 71 23.66 -4.44 -1.13
N GLY A 72 23.09 -4.60 0.07
CA GLY A 72 23.43 -3.82 1.26
C GLY A 72 22.89 -2.38 1.27
N ARG A 73 22.00 -2.01 0.33
CA ARG A 73 21.43 -0.66 0.20
C ARG A 73 20.17 -0.52 1.06
N THR A 74 20.31 -0.66 2.38
CA THR A 74 19.17 -0.73 3.32
C THR A 74 18.27 0.50 3.31
N THR A 75 18.82 1.72 3.22
CA THR A 75 18.00 2.95 3.10
C THR A 75 17.18 2.99 1.81
N SER A 76 17.70 2.49 0.70
CA SER A 76 16.94 2.43 -0.55
C SER A 76 15.86 1.36 -0.47
N ALA A 77 16.20 0.19 0.05
CA ALA A 77 15.27 -0.92 0.23
C ALA A 77 14.10 -0.52 1.12
N ASP A 78 14.37 0.12 2.26
CA ASP A 78 13.36 0.70 3.15
C ASP A 78 12.37 1.63 2.40
N ARG A 79 12.89 2.64 1.69
CA ARG A 79 12.05 3.58 0.93
C ARG A 79 11.21 2.88 -0.14
N THR A 80 11.73 1.81 -0.73
CA THR A 80 11.01 1.02 -1.75
C THR A 80 9.93 0.16 -1.09
N TYR A 81 10.20 -0.50 0.03
CA TYR A 81 9.20 -1.24 0.82
C TYR A 81 8.09 -0.32 1.34
N PHE A 82 8.44 0.85 1.87
CA PHE A 82 7.45 1.81 2.36
C PHE A 82 6.54 2.31 1.24
N ARG A 83 7.09 2.53 0.03
CA ARG A 83 6.29 2.89 -1.15
C ARG A 83 5.39 1.74 -1.62
N ALA A 84 5.91 0.51 -1.61
CA ALA A 84 5.12 -0.68 -1.93
C ALA A 84 3.95 -0.86 -0.93
N LEU A 85 4.21 -0.62 0.36
CA LEU A 85 3.19 -0.60 1.41
C LEU A 85 2.11 0.44 1.10
N ASP A 86 2.50 1.70 0.88
CA ASP A 86 1.58 2.81 0.60
C ASP A 86 0.61 2.46 -0.54
N TYR A 87 1.15 1.91 -1.62
CA TYR A 87 0.37 1.52 -2.80
C TYR A 87 -0.63 0.42 -2.49
N LEU A 88 -0.18 -0.63 -1.79
CA LEU A 88 -1.03 -1.78 -1.49
C LEU A 88 -2.13 -1.41 -0.49
N ILE A 89 -1.83 -0.60 0.54
CA ILE A 89 -2.84 -0.24 1.55
C ILE A 89 -3.91 0.70 0.98
N HIS A 90 -3.58 1.55 0.01
CA HIS A 90 -4.56 2.37 -0.70
C HIS A 90 -5.46 1.53 -1.62
N ALA A 91 -4.92 0.51 -2.28
CA ALA A 91 -5.70 -0.42 -3.09
C ALA A 91 -6.61 -1.36 -2.25
N GLU A 92 -6.12 -1.83 -1.10
CA GLU A 92 -6.89 -2.66 -0.16
C GLU A 92 -8.11 -1.92 0.40
N ARG A 93 -7.94 -0.64 0.78
CA ARG A 93 -9.01 0.17 1.39
C ARG A 93 -10.22 0.38 0.48
N MET A 94 -10.07 0.19 -0.83
CA MET A 94 -11.16 0.27 -1.80
C MET A 94 -11.99 -0.99 -1.87
N GLN A 95 -11.51 -2.11 -1.33
CA GLN A 95 -12.21 -3.37 -1.40
C GLN A 95 -13.41 -3.38 -0.45
N SER A 96 -14.48 -4.06 -0.86
CA SER A 96 -15.61 -4.35 0.02
C SER A 96 -15.15 -5.03 1.32
N ASN A 97 -15.84 -4.78 2.43
CA ASN A 97 -15.64 -5.52 3.67
C ASN A 97 -15.85 -7.04 3.52
N SER A 98 -16.60 -7.46 2.50
CA SER A 98 -16.88 -8.86 2.19
C SER A 98 -15.90 -9.46 1.19
N SER A 99 -14.92 -8.70 0.68
CA SER A 99 -13.91 -9.20 -0.26
C SER A 99 -13.03 -10.25 0.43
N THR A 100 -12.88 -11.41 -0.22
CA THR A 100 -12.08 -12.54 0.31
C THR A 100 -10.59 -12.21 0.35
N GLU A 101 -10.11 -11.39 -0.58
CA GLU A 101 -8.69 -11.01 -0.69
C GLU A 101 -8.28 -10.00 0.37
N ARG A 102 -9.23 -9.23 0.91
CA ARG A 102 -8.97 -8.08 1.78
C ARG A 102 -8.06 -8.41 2.96
N LEU A 103 -8.34 -9.50 3.67
CA LEU A 103 -7.53 -9.90 4.82
C LEU A 103 -6.12 -10.36 4.41
N ALA A 104 -5.98 -11.06 3.28
CA ALA A 104 -4.68 -11.48 2.78
C ALA A 104 -3.85 -10.27 2.33
N THR A 105 -4.46 -9.32 1.61
CA THR A 105 -3.83 -8.06 1.21
C THR A 105 -3.38 -7.25 2.44
N TYR A 106 -4.23 -7.13 3.46
CA TYR A 106 -3.87 -6.39 4.67
C TYR A 106 -2.70 -7.04 5.42
N ARG A 107 -2.65 -8.38 5.53
CA ARG A 107 -1.49 -9.08 6.10
C ARG A 107 -0.21 -8.79 5.33
N ARG A 108 -0.27 -8.78 4.00
CA ARG A 108 0.86 -8.41 3.15
C ARG A 108 1.31 -6.97 3.40
N CYS A 109 0.40 -6.01 3.60
CA CYS A 109 0.76 -4.66 4.02
C CYS A 109 1.56 -4.67 5.34
N LEU A 110 1.14 -5.47 6.32
CA LEU A 110 1.87 -5.58 7.59
C LEU A 110 3.28 -6.16 7.38
N GLU A 111 3.46 -7.16 6.51
CA GLU A 111 4.77 -7.72 6.18
C GLU A 111 5.70 -6.68 5.52
N LEU A 112 5.18 -5.89 4.57
CA LEU A 112 5.93 -4.82 3.91
C LEU A 112 6.36 -3.74 4.91
N ALA A 113 5.48 -3.36 5.85
CA ALA A 113 5.80 -2.43 6.92
C ALA A 113 6.93 -2.97 7.82
N GLU A 114 6.87 -4.25 8.18
CA GLU A 114 7.88 -4.90 9.01
C GLU A 114 9.25 -4.97 8.32
N ASN A 115 9.27 -5.24 7.02
CA ASN A 115 10.50 -5.20 6.22
C ASN A 115 11.14 -3.81 6.22
N SER A 116 10.35 -2.76 6.01
CA SER A 116 10.82 -1.37 6.13
C SER A 116 11.37 -1.08 7.52
N PHE A 117 10.61 -1.40 8.58
CA PHE A 117 11.02 -1.10 9.96
C PHE A 117 12.32 -1.81 10.36
N ARG A 118 12.48 -3.07 9.98
CA ARG A 118 13.71 -3.84 10.22
C ARG A 118 14.94 -3.18 9.60
N LEU A 119 14.80 -2.54 8.44
CA LEU A 119 15.91 -1.99 7.68
C LEU A 119 16.34 -0.59 8.14
N ALA A 120 15.39 0.28 8.50
CA ALA A 120 15.67 1.70 8.74
C ALA A 120 15.06 2.28 10.03
N HIS A 121 14.22 1.53 10.75
CA HIS A 121 13.51 2.04 11.91
C HIS A 121 13.68 1.13 13.15
N PRO A 122 14.92 0.93 13.66
CA PRO A 122 15.19 0.01 14.77
C PRO A 122 14.51 0.39 16.10
N ASN A 123 14.07 1.66 16.23
CA ASN A 123 13.34 2.15 17.39
C ASN A 123 11.82 1.93 17.30
N VAL A 124 11.33 1.38 16.18
CA VAL A 124 9.92 1.06 15.96
C VAL A 124 9.69 -0.43 16.22
N SER A 125 8.73 -0.75 17.07
CA SER A 125 8.35 -2.12 17.36
C SER A 125 6.83 -2.31 17.36
N ARG A 126 6.38 -3.53 17.05
CA ARG A 126 4.99 -3.94 17.31
C ARG A 126 4.80 -4.15 18.80
N VAL A 127 3.69 -3.65 19.31
CA VAL A 127 3.26 -3.83 20.69
C VAL A 127 1.78 -4.20 20.74
N GLU A 128 1.40 -4.88 21.81
CA GLU A 128 0.02 -5.16 22.13
C GLU A 128 -0.37 -4.33 23.35
N VAL A 129 -1.41 -3.50 23.20
CA VAL A 129 -1.94 -2.67 24.29
C VAL A 129 -3.07 -3.42 24.97
N PRO A 130 -2.97 -3.74 26.28
CA PRO A 130 -4.04 -4.41 27.00
C PRO A 130 -5.35 -3.62 26.94
N PHE A 131 -6.46 -4.28 26.57
CA PHE A 131 -7.78 -3.68 26.52
C PHE A 131 -8.87 -4.70 26.89
N ARG A 132 -9.45 -4.55 28.09
CA ARG A 132 -10.42 -5.50 28.65
C ARG A 132 -9.85 -6.92 28.69
N ASP A 133 -10.55 -7.88 28.10
CA ASP A 133 -10.19 -9.30 27.95
C ASP A 133 -9.40 -9.59 26.66
N THR A 134 -8.93 -8.55 25.96
CA THR A 134 -8.18 -8.67 24.71
C THR A 134 -6.99 -7.69 24.67
N THR A 135 -6.32 -7.63 23.52
CA THR A 135 -5.26 -6.67 23.21
C THR A 135 -5.55 -5.92 21.92
N LEU A 136 -5.04 -4.69 21.82
CA LEU A 136 -5.10 -3.88 20.59
C LEU A 136 -3.71 -3.81 19.97
N PRO A 137 -3.54 -4.12 18.67
CA PRO A 137 -2.26 -4.02 18.00
C PRO A 137 -1.87 -2.55 17.80
N ALA A 138 -0.59 -2.23 18.05
CA ALA A 138 -0.04 -0.90 17.81
C ALA A 138 1.43 -0.97 17.38
N TYR A 139 1.93 0.15 16.87
CA TYR A 139 3.36 0.39 16.69
C TYR A 139 3.83 1.41 17.73
N PHE A 140 4.92 1.10 18.43
CA PHE A 140 5.59 2.02 19.35
C PHE A 140 6.86 2.53 18.71
N SER A 141 7.07 3.85 18.70
CA SER A 141 8.31 4.48 18.27
C SER A 141 8.98 5.14 19.47
N LYS A 142 10.14 4.62 19.89
CA LYS A 142 10.93 5.24 20.95
C LYS A 142 11.63 6.49 20.41
N ALA A 143 11.60 7.57 21.19
CA ALA A 143 12.39 8.77 20.89
C ALA A 143 13.88 8.39 20.74
N PRO A 144 14.61 9.00 19.78
CA PRO A 144 16.03 8.74 19.56
C PRO A 144 16.90 9.16 20.74
#